data_AF-A0A6I3G6E9-F1
#
_entry.id   AF-A0A6I3G6E9-F1
#
_cell.length_a   1.000
_cell.length_b   1.000
_cell.length_c   1.000
_cell.angle_alpha   90.00
_cell.angle_beta   90.00
_cell.angle_gamma   90.00
#
_symmetry.space_group_name_H-M   'P 1'
#
loop_
_entity.id
_entity.type
_entity.pdbx_description
1 polymer ?
#
loop_
_entity_poly.entity_id
_entity_poly.type
_entity_poly.pdbx_seq_one_letter_code
_entity_poly.pdbx_strand_id
1 'polypeptide(L)'
;VVPLAESVAGGESANKFITYIHSGDRELLTYPERALSSESAQLISMLASETGRNSYHEPKEVKEVKSNEILNIAGMSIKILHAPGHTRGSVIFIVDENIALTGDVLFAGSIGRTDLPTGSMVDMTRTLQEKVLTLSDGVRVLPGHGPETTIAQERKSNPYLKNLTVGAR
;
A
#
# COMPACT_ATOMS: atom_id res chain seq x y z
N VAL A 1 0.30 0.63 2.35
CA VAL A 1 1.24 0.69 3.47
C VAL A 1 2.64 0.72 2.88
N VAL A 2 3.15 1.91 2.60
CA VAL A 2 4.59 2.09 2.43
C VAL A 2 5.21 1.73 3.79
N PRO A 3 6.11 0.74 3.89
CA PRO A 3 6.77 0.48 5.17
C PRO A 3 7.61 1.71 5.48
N LEU A 4 7.22 2.49 6.49
CA LEU A 4 8.15 3.41 7.12
C LEU A 4 9.24 2.55 7.76
N ALA A 5 10.46 2.63 7.21
CA ALA A 5 11.61 1.97 7.79
C ALA A 5 11.82 2.48 9.23
N GLU A 6 11.86 1.57 10.20
CA GLU A 6 12.11 1.90 11.59
C GLU A 6 13.54 2.45 11.76
N SER A 7 13.69 3.56 12.48
CA SER A 7 15.00 3.99 12.97
C SER A 7 15.41 3.07 14.13
N VAL A 8 16.40 2.20 13.92
CA VAL A 8 16.84 1.26 14.96
C VAL A 8 17.75 1.98 15.96
N ALA A 9 17.21 2.32 17.14
CA ALA A 9 18.00 2.53 18.35
C ALA A 9 18.23 1.17 19.03
N GLY A 10 19.47 0.88 19.41
CA GLY A 10 19.96 -0.46 19.75
C GLY A 10 19.26 -1.19 20.90
N GLY A 11 19.23 -2.52 20.79
CA GLY A 11 18.83 -3.47 21.82
C GLY A 11 18.58 -4.87 21.25
N GLU A 12 19.41 -5.84 21.61
CA GLU A 12 19.32 -7.25 21.20
C GLU A 12 18.07 -7.95 21.75
N SER A 13 17.03 -8.03 20.92
CA SER A 13 16.05 -9.13 20.80
C SER A 13 14.97 -8.70 19.79
N ALA A 14 15.39 -8.22 18.61
CA ALA A 14 14.43 -7.88 17.56
C ALA A 14 13.93 -9.19 16.94
N ASN A 15 12.67 -9.56 17.18
CA ASN A 15 11.97 -10.54 16.36
C ASN A 15 12.29 -10.22 14.90
N LYS A 16 12.83 -11.19 14.17
CA LYS A 16 13.25 -11.01 12.79
C LYS A 16 11.99 -10.98 11.93
N PHE A 17 11.40 -9.80 11.76
CA PHE A 17 10.21 -9.62 10.95
C PHE A 17 10.62 -9.56 9.48
N ILE A 18 9.99 -10.41 8.65
CA ILE A 18 10.15 -10.36 7.21
C ILE A 18 9.32 -9.20 6.67
N THR A 19 9.95 -8.30 5.93
CA THR A 19 9.26 -7.26 5.17
C THR A 19 8.88 -7.79 3.79
N TYR A 20 7.58 -7.85 3.51
CA TYR A 20 7.07 -8.17 2.18
C TYR A 20 6.81 -6.88 1.41
N ILE A 21 7.31 -6.79 0.18
CA ILE A 21 7.19 -5.58 -0.65
C ILE A 21 7.06 -5.94 -2.13
N HIS A 22 6.37 -5.15 -2.94
CA HIS A 22 6.44 -5.31 -4.39
C HIS A 22 7.73 -4.66 -4.91
N SER A 23 8.37 -5.26 -5.91
CA SER A 23 9.64 -4.77 -6.48
C SER A 23 9.57 -3.30 -6.92
N GLY A 24 8.39 -2.85 -7.39
CA GLY A 24 8.14 -1.46 -7.80
C GLY A 24 8.31 -0.40 -6.71
N ASP A 25 8.30 -0.78 -5.42
CA ASP A 25 8.51 0.12 -4.29
C ASP A 25 9.76 -0.20 -3.48
N ARG A 26 10.53 -1.25 -3.83
CA ARG A 26 11.67 -1.70 -3.02
C ARG A 26 12.73 -0.62 -2.81
N GLU A 27 12.97 0.18 -3.83
CA GLU A 27 13.92 1.29 -3.75
C GLU A 27 13.54 2.32 -2.68
N LEU A 28 12.23 2.47 -2.39
CA LEU A 28 11.73 3.40 -1.38
C LEU A 28 12.08 2.99 0.06
N LEU A 29 12.54 1.75 0.29
CA LEU A 29 13.06 1.33 1.59
C LEU A 29 14.38 2.03 1.93
N THR A 30 15.16 2.38 0.90
CA THR A 30 16.44 3.07 1.04
C THR A 30 16.32 4.55 0.71
N TYR A 31 15.41 4.92 -0.19
CA TYR A 31 15.23 6.27 -0.71
C TYR A 31 13.76 6.72 -0.64
N PRO A 32 13.16 6.83 0.57
CA PRO A 32 11.75 7.14 0.73
C PRO A 32 11.37 8.52 0.19
N GLU A 33 12.33 9.46 0.13
CA GLU A 33 12.13 10.80 -0.42
C GLU A 33 11.71 10.78 -1.90
N ARG A 34 12.02 9.71 -2.64
CA ARG A 34 11.62 9.55 -4.04
C ARG A 34 10.12 9.37 -4.23
N ALA A 35 9.39 9.02 -3.18
CA ALA A 35 7.93 8.96 -3.19
C ALA A 35 7.26 10.27 -2.78
N LEU A 36 8.01 11.31 -2.43
CA LEU A 36 7.48 12.56 -1.88
C LEU A 36 7.46 13.68 -2.91
N SER A 37 6.83 14.81 -2.54
CA SER A 37 6.95 16.05 -3.33
C SER A 37 8.37 16.60 -3.23
N SER A 38 8.79 17.39 -4.22
CA SER A 38 10.10 18.04 -4.24
C SER A 38 10.36 18.86 -2.98
N GLU A 39 9.35 19.59 -2.50
CA GLU A 39 9.43 20.42 -1.30
C GLU A 39 9.60 19.56 -0.04
N SER A 40 8.84 18.46 0.06
CA SER A 40 8.92 17.53 1.19
C SER A 40 10.27 16.80 1.22
N ALA A 41 10.77 16.39 0.06
CA ALA A 41 12.08 15.77 -0.07
C ALA A 41 13.21 16.74 0.33
N GLN A 42 13.13 18.01 -0.08
CA GLN A 42 14.07 19.05 0.32
C GLN A 42 14.03 19.29 1.83
N LEU A 43 12.84 19.36 2.43
CA LEU A 43 12.70 19.51 3.88
C LEU A 43 13.33 18.35 4.64
N ILE A 44 13.10 17.11 4.21
CA ILE A 44 13.72 15.93 4.84
C ILE A 44 15.24 16.00 4.71
N SER A 45 15.76 16.34 3.52
CA SER A 45 17.20 16.49 3.31
C SER A 45 17.80 17.57 4.24
N MET A 46 17.11 18.68 4.44
CA MET A 46 17.53 19.75 5.35
C MET A 46 17.57 19.26 6.80
N LEU A 47 16.46 18.70 7.29
CA LEU A 47 16.35 18.18 8.66
C LEU A 47 17.38 17.09 8.95
N ALA A 48 17.64 16.23 7.96
CA ALA A 48 18.57 15.15 8.14
C ALA A 48 20.04 15.61 8.10
N SER A 49 20.35 16.70 7.39
CA SER A 49 21.65 17.37 7.47
C SER A 49 21.91 18.00 8.84
N GLU A 50 20.86 18.47 9.53
CA GLU A 50 20.93 19.05 10.86
C GLU A 50 20.97 17.98 11.97
N THR A 51 20.23 16.89 11.81
CA THR A 51 20.07 15.86 12.84
C THR A 51 21.05 14.69 12.73
N GLY A 52 21.78 14.58 11.61
CA GLY A 52 22.61 13.42 11.29
C GLY A 52 21.83 12.11 11.07
N ARG A 53 20.49 12.16 11.09
CA ARG A 53 19.60 11.01 10.87
C ARG A 53 19.20 10.94 9.40
N ASN A 54 20.09 10.43 8.56
CA ASN A 54 19.85 10.38 7.11
C ASN A 54 20.05 8.99 6.49
N SER A 55 20.09 7.96 7.31
CA SER A 55 20.41 6.61 6.84
C SER A 55 19.19 5.71 6.93
N TYR A 56 18.32 5.81 5.92
CA TYR A 56 17.37 4.75 5.65
C TYR A 56 18.14 3.56 5.08
N HIS A 57 17.86 2.38 5.62
CA HIS A 57 18.45 1.14 5.15
C HIS A 57 17.37 0.10 4.99
N GLU A 58 17.54 -0.71 3.95
CA GLU A 58 16.69 -1.86 3.72
C GLU A 58 16.69 -2.77 4.97
N PRO A 59 15.53 -3.28 5.41
CA PRO A 59 15.45 -4.26 6.50
C PRO A 59 16.30 -5.50 6.22
N LYS A 60 16.72 -6.19 7.30
CA LYS A 60 17.57 -7.39 7.18
C LYS A 60 16.93 -8.53 6.38
N GLU A 61 15.61 -8.63 6.39
CA GLU A 61 14.86 -9.64 5.64
C GLU A 61 13.76 -8.99 4.81
N VAL A 62 14.01 -8.86 3.51
CA VAL A 62 13.02 -8.38 2.54
C VAL A 62 12.70 -9.48 1.55
N LYS A 63 11.41 -9.70 1.32
CA LYS A 63 10.91 -10.60 0.27
C LYS A 63 10.04 -9.82 -0.70
N GLU A 64 10.37 -9.96 -1.98
CA GLU A 64 9.51 -9.42 -3.02
C GLU A 64 8.28 -10.29 -3.22
N VAL A 65 7.11 -9.67 -3.32
CA VAL A 65 5.85 -10.34 -3.59
C VAL A 65 5.37 -10.10 -5.02
N LYS A 66 4.69 -11.10 -5.59
CA LYS A 66 4.09 -11.02 -6.93
C LYS A 66 2.57 -11.08 -6.87
N SER A 67 1.92 -10.49 -7.87
CA SER A 67 0.47 -10.59 -8.02
C SER A 67 0.03 -12.05 -8.16
N ASN A 68 -1.08 -12.40 -7.50
CA ASN A 68 -1.65 -13.75 -7.39
C ASN A 68 -0.81 -14.79 -6.63
N GLU A 69 0.31 -14.38 -6.03
CA GLU A 69 1.01 -15.22 -5.06
C GLU A 69 0.15 -15.43 -3.81
N ILE A 70 0.25 -16.61 -3.21
CA ILE A 70 -0.41 -16.96 -1.96
C ILE A 70 0.67 -17.26 -0.93
N LEU A 71 0.69 -16.49 0.15
CA LEU A 71 1.56 -16.70 1.31
C LEU A 71 0.77 -17.40 2.42
N ASN A 72 1.40 -18.35 3.09
CA ASN A 72 0.86 -18.96 4.30
C ASN A 72 1.66 -18.45 5.49
N ILE A 73 1.06 -17.56 6.29
CA ILE A 73 1.72 -16.92 7.44
C ILE A 73 0.84 -17.11 8.68
N ALA A 74 1.42 -17.71 9.73
CA ALA A 74 0.73 -17.95 11.00
C ALA A 74 -0.64 -18.67 10.86
N GLY A 75 -0.77 -19.55 9.86
CA GLY A 75 -2.00 -20.30 9.59
C GLY A 75 -3.04 -19.56 8.74
N MET A 76 -2.78 -18.31 8.33
CA MET A 76 -3.63 -17.55 7.42
C MET A 76 -3.16 -17.70 5.97
N SER A 77 -4.11 -17.81 5.05
CA SER A 77 -3.87 -17.76 3.61
C SER A 77 -3.97 -16.31 3.14
N ILE A 78 -2.86 -15.77 2.61
CA ILE A 78 -2.76 -14.38 2.18
C ILE A 78 -2.50 -14.32 0.68
N LYS A 79 -3.53 -14.02 -0.11
CA LYS A 79 -3.41 -13.78 -1.54
C LYS A 79 -3.02 -12.33 -1.81
N ILE A 80 -2.00 -12.13 -2.64
CA ILE A 80 -1.49 -10.81 -3.02
C ILE A 80 -2.13 -10.36 -4.32
N LEU A 81 -2.61 -9.12 -4.37
CA LEU A 81 -3.02 -8.45 -5.60
C LEU A 81 -2.11 -7.25 -5.83
N HIS A 82 -1.38 -7.21 -6.95
CA HIS A 82 -0.71 -5.97 -7.37
C HIS A 82 -1.76 -4.94 -7.77
N ALA A 83 -1.65 -3.76 -7.17
CA ALA A 83 -2.68 -2.73 -7.12
C ALA A 83 -2.06 -1.33 -7.28
N PRO A 84 -1.34 -1.07 -8.39
CA PRO A 84 -0.65 0.20 -8.60
C PRO A 84 -1.65 1.36 -8.66
N GLY A 85 -1.21 2.54 -8.22
CA GLY A 85 -2.02 3.76 -8.30
C GLY A 85 -1.58 4.81 -7.29
N HIS A 86 -1.54 4.45 -6.00
CA HIS A 86 -0.96 5.33 -4.98
C HIS A 86 0.57 5.38 -5.11
N THR A 87 1.19 4.20 -5.23
CA THR A 87 2.57 4.01 -5.68
C THR A 87 2.58 2.96 -6.81
N ARG A 88 3.74 2.75 -7.43
CA ARG A 88 3.93 1.72 -8.46
C ARG A 88 3.91 0.31 -7.88
N GLY A 89 4.35 0.15 -6.63
CA GLY A 89 4.39 -1.12 -5.90
C GLY A 89 3.25 -1.35 -4.92
N SER A 90 2.21 -0.52 -4.91
CA SER A 90 1.02 -0.76 -4.08
C SER A 90 0.47 -2.17 -4.29
N VAL A 91 0.11 -2.83 -3.19
CA VAL A 91 -0.52 -4.16 -3.16
C VAL A 91 -1.71 -4.17 -2.22
N ILE A 92 -2.69 -5.02 -2.52
CA ILE A 92 -3.77 -5.40 -1.61
C ILE A 92 -3.51 -6.83 -1.16
N PHE A 93 -3.59 -7.08 0.15
CA PHE A 93 -3.53 -8.44 0.70
C PHE A 93 -4.94 -8.92 1.03
N ILE A 94 -5.34 -10.05 0.46
CA ILE A 94 -6.59 -10.73 0.76
C ILE A 94 -6.29 -11.86 1.74
N VAL A 95 -6.77 -11.73 2.97
CA VAL A 95 -6.58 -12.70 4.05
C VAL A 95 -7.83 -13.57 4.14
N ASP A 96 -7.64 -14.88 4.06
CA ASP A 96 -8.68 -15.92 4.19
C ASP A 96 -9.96 -15.63 3.38
N GLU A 97 -9.78 -14.98 2.22
CA GLU A 97 -10.83 -14.57 1.27
C GLU A 97 -11.90 -13.59 1.81
N ASN A 98 -11.81 -13.14 3.06
CA ASN A 98 -12.85 -12.34 3.72
C ASN A 98 -12.39 -10.96 4.22
N ILE A 99 -11.08 -10.70 4.28
CA ILE A 99 -10.50 -9.41 4.68
C ILE A 99 -9.54 -8.93 3.60
N ALA A 100 -9.67 -7.67 3.19
CA ALA A 100 -8.75 -6.97 2.31
C ALA A 100 -7.98 -5.90 3.09
N LEU A 101 -6.67 -6.06 3.22
CA LEU A 101 -5.75 -5.01 3.67
C LEU A 101 -5.38 -4.17 2.45
N THR A 102 -6.02 -3.01 2.29
CA THR A 102 -5.93 -2.23 1.04
C THR A 102 -4.82 -1.19 1.02
N GLY A 103 -4.19 -0.93 2.17
CA GLY A 103 -3.25 0.16 2.30
C GLY A 103 -3.89 1.46 1.77
N ASP A 104 -3.20 2.14 0.86
CA ASP A 104 -3.64 3.43 0.33
C ASP A 104 -4.33 3.32 -1.04
N VAL A 105 -4.85 2.13 -1.37
CA VAL A 105 -5.61 1.91 -2.60
C VAL A 105 -7.08 2.28 -2.43
N LEU A 106 -7.71 1.82 -1.36
CA LEU A 106 -9.13 2.05 -1.08
C LEU A 106 -9.32 2.39 0.39
N PHE A 107 -10.05 3.46 0.65
CA PHE A 107 -10.46 3.93 1.96
C PHE A 107 -11.98 3.99 2.07
N ALA A 108 -12.51 4.16 3.28
CA ALA A 108 -13.92 4.47 3.48
C ALA A 108 -14.29 5.78 2.76
N GLY A 109 -15.11 5.69 1.73
CA GLY A 109 -15.60 6.81 0.92
C GLY A 109 -14.55 7.54 0.06
N SER A 110 -13.31 7.03 -0.03
CA SER A 110 -12.22 7.70 -0.77
C SER A 110 -11.15 6.71 -1.24
N ILE A 111 -10.04 7.24 -1.79
CA ILE A 111 -8.86 6.49 -2.24
C ILE A 111 -7.60 7.26 -1.83
N GLY A 112 -6.43 6.62 -1.86
CA GLY A 112 -5.17 7.31 -1.69
C GLY A 112 -4.86 8.26 -2.85
N ARG A 113 -4.04 9.27 -2.56
CA ARG A 113 -3.57 10.23 -3.56
C ARG A 113 -2.73 9.55 -4.64
N THR A 114 -2.71 10.11 -5.85
CA THR A 114 -2.06 9.50 -7.02
C THR A 114 -1.17 10.48 -7.79
N ASP A 115 -0.85 11.62 -7.19
CA ASP A 115 -0.21 12.78 -7.81
C ASP A 115 1.27 12.95 -7.42
N LEU A 116 1.80 12.04 -6.59
CA LEU A 116 3.22 11.98 -6.22
C LEU A 116 4.04 11.19 -7.27
N PRO A 117 5.40 11.24 -7.25
CA PRO A 117 6.23 10.74 -8.35
C PRO A 117 6.01 9.29 -8.80
N THR A 118 5.55 8.41 -7.90
CA THR A 118 5.21 7.01 -8.21
C THR A 118 3.71 6.74 -8.32
N GLY A 119 2.88 7.76 -8.10
CA GLY A 119 1.43 7.69 -8.23
C GLY A 119 0.94 7.82 -9.66
N SER A 120 -0.24 7.26 -9.94
CA SER A 120 -0.89 7.29 -11.25
C SER A 120 -2.40 7.09 -11.11
N MET A 121 -3.20 8.09 -11.50
CA MET A 121 -4.66 7.98 -11.47
C MET A 121 -5.17 6.94 -12.49
N VAL A 122 -4.46 6.77 -13.60
CA VAL A 122 -4.79 5.77 -14.63
C VAL A 122 -4.63 4.35 -14.06
N ASP A 123 -3.50 4.10 -13.39
CA ASP A 123 -3.25 2.79 -12.76
C ASP A 123 -4.20 2.56 -11.58
N MET A 124 -4.47 3.59 -10.78
CA MET A 124 -5.45 3.52 -9.69
C MET A 124 -6.83 3.14 -10.22
N THR A 125 -7.29 3.80 -11.28
CA THR A 125 -8.58 3.51 -11.91
C THR A 125 -8.67 2.05 -12.37
N ARG A 126 -7.62 1.56 -13.04
CA ARG A 126 -7.53 0.16 -13.46
C ARG A 126 -7.53 -0.80 -12.28
N THR A 127 -6.79 -0.49 -11.22
CA THR A 127 -6.76 -1.26 -9.97
C THR A 127 -8.15 -1.35 -9.33
N LEU A 128 -8.85 -0.22 -9.22
CA LEU A 128 -10.20 -0.19 -8.65
C LEU A 128 -11.17 -1.05 -9.48
N GLN A 129 -11.06 -1.00 -10.81
CA GLN A 129 -11.93 -1.78 -11.71
C GLN A 129 -11.60 -3.28 -11.72
N GLU A 130 -10.33 -3.64 -11.91
CA GLU A 130 -9.90 -5.02 -12.16
C GLU A 130 -9.64 -5.82 -10.87
N LYS A 131 -9.44 -5.14 -9.74
CA LYS A 131 -9.15 -5.79 -8.45
C LYS A 131 -10.28 -5.53 -7.47
N VAL A 132 -10.50 -4.27 -7.10
CA VAL A 132 -11.44 -3.93 -6.02
C VAL A 132 -12.88 -4.29 -6.36
N LEU A 133 -13.40 -3.89 -7.53
CA LEU A 133 -14.78 -4.18 -7.91
C LEU A 133 -15.07 -5.67 -8.16
N THR A 134 -14.03 -6.49 -8.32
CA THR A 134 -14.14 -7.94 -8.50
C THR A 134 -14.25 -8.70 -7.17
N LEU A 135 -13.94 -8.04 -6.04
CA LEU A 135 -14.07 -8.65 -4.72
C LEU A 135 -15.54 -8.86 -4.35
N SER A 136 -15.80 -9.89 -3.55
CA SER A 136 -17.13 -10.17 -3.03
C SER A 136 -17.59 -9.10 -2.05
N ASP A 137 -18.88 -8.79 -2.07
CA ASP A 137 -19.48 -7.72 -1.25
C ASP A 137 -19.28 -7.91 0.26
N GLY A 138 -19.17 -9.16 0.74
CA GLY A 138 -18.91 -9.49 2.14
C GLY A 138 -17.48 -9.26 2.63
N VAL A 139 -16.55 -8.91 1.73
CA VAL A 139 -15.15 -8.66 2.12
C VAL A 139 -15.06 -7.37 2.93
N ARG A 140 -14.46 -7.49 4.13
CA ARG A 140 -14.12 -6.36 5.00
C ARG A 140 -12.89 -5.66 4.45
N VAL A 141 -12.87 -4.34 4.47
CA VAL A 141 -11.77 -3.51 3.99
C VAL A 141 -11.12 -2.83 5.18
N LEU A 142 -9.85 -3.18 5.43
CA LEU A 142 -9.01 -2.53 6.43
C LEU A 142 -8.03 -1.61 5.69
N PRO A 143 -8.31 -0.29 5.63
CA PRO A 143 -7.46 0.65 4.92
C PRO A 143 -6.16 0.95 5.68
N GLY A 144 -5.19 1.55 4.99
CA GLY A 144 -4.00 2.13 5.63
C GLY A 144 -4.33 3.34 6.51
N HIS A 145 -5.44 4.03 6.24
CA HIS A 145 -5.87 5.22 6.94
C HIS A 145 -7.41 5.28 7.03
N GLY A 146 -7.91 5.90 8.11
CA GLY A 146 -9.35 6.04 8.34
C GLY A 146 -10.01 4.76 8.88
N PRO A 147 -11.35 4.75 8.95
CA PRO A 147 -12.09 3.63 9.52
C PRO A 147 -12.19 2.44 8.57
N GLU A 148 -12.44 1.26 9.13
CA GLU A 148 -12.84 0.06 8.40
C GLU A 148 -14.15 0.28 7.61
N THR A 149 -14.28 -0.40 6.47
CA THR A 149 -15.49 -0.44 5.63
C THR A 149 -15.69 -1.84 5.01
N THR A 150 -16.61 -2.00 4.06
CA THR A 150 -16.82 -3.25 3.29
C THR A 150 -16.90 -2.97 1.79
N ILE A 151 -16.62 -3.99 0.96
CA ILE A 151 -16.77 -3.85 -0.50
C ILE A 151 -18.21 -3.49 -0.88
N ALA A 152 -19.22 -4.06 -0.21
CA ALA A 152 -20.62 -3.69 -0.42
C ALA A 152 -20.88 -2.18 -0.20
N GLN A 153 -20.39 -1.64 0.91
CA GLN A 153 -20.57 -0.23 1.27
C GLN A 153 -19.86 0.66 0.24
N GLU A 154 -18.58 0.38 -0.06
CA GLU A 154 -17.81 1.21 -0.98
C GLU A 154 -18.37 1.16 -2.41
N ARG A 155 -18.82 0.00 -2.89
CA ARG A 155 -19.49 -0.10 -4.21
C ARG A 155 -20.73 0.80 -4.29
N LYS A 156 -21.46 0.94 -3.17
CA LYS A 156 -22.68 1.75 -3.09
C LYS A 156 -22.41 3.24 -2.95
N SER A 157 -21.43 3.64 -2.14
CA SER A 157 -21.24 5.03 -1.72
C SER A 157 -19.93 5.68 -2.17
N ASN A 158 -18.88 4.94 -2.46
CA ASN A 158 -17.58 5.51 -2.81
C ASN A 158 -17.65 6.18 -4.19
N PRO A 159 -17.44 7.51 -4.30
CA PRO A 159 -17.56 8.23 -5.56
C PRO A 159 -16.57 7.73 -6.61
N TYR A 160 -15.39 7.26 -6.21
CA TYR A 160 -14.37 6.72 -7.11
C TYR A 160 -14.76 5.36 -7.69
N LEU A 161 -15.54 4.54 -6.97
CA LEU A 161 -16.04 3.27 -7.50
C LEU A 161 -17.29 3.46 -8.36
N LYS A 162 -18.19 4.35 -7.94
CA LYS A 162 -19.42 4.64 -8.70
C LYS A 162 -19.14 5.09 -10.12
N ASN A 163 -18.17 5.98 -10.29
CA ASN A 163 -17.79 6.51 -11.61
C ASN A 163 -17.27 5.43 -12.57
N LEU A 164 -16.83 4.28 -12.07
CA LEU A 164 -16.34 3.16 -12.88
C LEU A 164 -17.45 2.18 -13.27
N THR A 165 -18.52 2.11 -12.47
CA THR A 165 -19.67 1.21 -12.73
C THR A 165 -20.66 1.76 -13.76
N VAL A 166 -20.63 3.08 -14.04
CA VAL A 166 -21.61 3.75 -14.92
C VAL A 166 -21.31 3.52 -16.42
N GLY A 167 -20.13 2.99 -16.79
CA GLY A 167 -19.75 2.71 -18.17
C GLY A 167 -19.96 1.26 -18.65
N ALA A 168 -20.53 0.37 -17.84
CA ALA A 168 -20.73 -1.05 -18.15
C ALA A 168 -22.19 -1.39 -18.53
N ARG A 169 -22.89 -0.49 -19.21
CA ARG A 169 -24.22 -0.73 -19.79
C ARG A 169 -24.21 -0.48 -21.28
#